data_AF-A0A3Q0JHY7-F1
#
_entry.id   AF-A0A3Q0JHY7-F1
#
_cell.length_a   1.000
_cell.length_b   1.000
_cell.length_c   1.000
_cell.angle_alpha   90.00
_cell.angle_beta   90.00
_cell.angle_gamma   90.00
#
_symmetry.space_group_name_H-M   'P 1'
#
loop_
_entity.id
_entity.type
_entity.pdbx_description
1 polymer ?
#
loop_
_entity_poly.entity_id
_entity_poly.type
_entity_poly.pdbx_seq_one_letter_code
_entity_poly.pdbx_strand_id
1 'polypeptide(L)'
;MKNIMKKLKPRKKKKDDVKEEIRNRDKQREQQVPRKKKKADVKKEIRTRDKQREQQVPRKKKKADVKEEIRIRDKQREQQVNKMINFIEHEVELSIQNIEEDTKTECHVLKGKQFKEAKKNIQTEYTKKYNRLAKEKNETLGKDKRRYYFDKQDVLSSHLEEIHEIVTNRVGNHLYQKENEELLKKYLTALVLEGAYMLGKPIIFLKIRPQDKTIVESILPRVQEAYEEATFTTLTIEIMTESYLDEKGLGGVIIYSADQRIQIDNTVEERINSCVQLMEPWMRQKLMPSQTVHSAFGI
;
A
#
# COMPACT_ATOMS: atom_id res chain seq x y z
N MET A 1 -31.54 -4.68 32.25
CA MET A 1 -32.47 -4.14 33.27
C MET A 1 -33.58 -3.24 32.67
N LYS A 2 -34.47 -3.77 31.82
CA LYS A 2 -35.64 -3.03 31.29
C LYS A 2 -36.98 -3.79 31.32
N ASN A 3 -37.05 -4.93 32.02
CA ASN A 3 -38.23 -5.82 32.01
C ASN A 3 -38.91 -6.10 33.37
N ILE A 4 -38.58 -5.36 34.44
CA ILE A 4 -39.18 -5.59 35.78
C ILE A 4 -40.12 -4.46 36.23
N MET A 5 -40.18 -3.31 35.53
CA MET A 5 -41.03 -2.18 35.94
C MET A 5 -42.45 -2.13 35.31
N LYS A 6 -42.97 -3.22 34.74
CA LYS A 6 -44.33 -3.26 34.15
C LYS A 6 -45.40 -3.98 34.99
N LYS A 7 -45.09 -4.48 36.19
CA LYS A 7 -46.01 -5.31 37.01
C LYS A 7 -46.44 -4.72 38.36
N LEU A 8 -46.46 -3.39 38.52
CA LEU A 8 -47.07 -2.76 39.70
C LEU A 8 -47.91 -1.54 39.26
N LYS A 9 -49.20 -1.76 38.98
CA LYS A 9 -50.23 -0.70 38.99
C LYS A 9 -51.33 -1.10 40.00
N PRO A 10 -51.68 -0.26 40.98
CA PRO A 10 -52.76 -0.55 41.91
C PRO A 10 -54.13 -0.44 41.20
N ARG A 11 -54.98 -1.47 41.32
CA ARG A 11 -56.38 -1.44 40.87
C ARG A 11 -57.17 -0.43 41.72
N LYS A 12 -57.49 0.74 41.18
CA LYS A 12 -58.48 1.66 41.76
C LYS A 12 -59.88 1.11 41.49
N LYS A 13 -60.59 0.65 42.54
CA LYS A 13 -62.01 0.28 42.46
C LYS A 13 -62.86 1.54 42.15
N LYS A 14 -63.94 1.41 41.37
CA LYS A 14 -64.79 2.55 40.99
C LYS A 14 -65.63 2.98 42.21
N LYS A 15 -65.97 4.27 42.31
CA LYS A 15 -66.71 4.85 43.47
C LYS A 15 -68.07 4.16 43.71
N ASP A 16 -68.66 3.58 42.67
CA ASP A 16 -69.96 2.91 42.76
C ASP A 16 -69.87 1.55 43.50
N ASP A 17 -68.76 0.81 43.32
CA ASP A 17 -68.49 -0.45 44.03
C ASP A 17 -68.36 -0.25 45.56
N VAL A 18 -67.81 0.90 45.97
CA VAL A 18 -67.64 1.26 47.39
C VAL A 18 -68.98 1.67 48.01
N LYS A 19 -69.85 2.36 47.26
CA LYS A 19 -71.19 2.75 47.74
C LYS A 19 -72.10 1.54 47.95
N GLU A 20 -72.01 0.53 47.08
CA GLU A 20 -72.80 -0.69 47.22
C GLU A 20 -72.30 -1.55 48.40
N GLU A 21 -70.99 -1.59 48.63
CA GLU A 21 -70.38 -2.27 49.79
C GLU A 21 -70.74 -1.58 51.13
N ILE A 22 -70.84 -0.24 51.15
CA ILE A 22 -71.31 0.52 52.31
C ILE A 22 -72.81 0.29 52.53
N ARG A 23 -73.65 0.33 51.48
CA ARG A 23 -75.11 0.09 51.60
C ARG A 23 -75.41 -1.32 52.10
N ASN A 24 -74.62 -2.31 51.70
CA ASN A 24 -74.74 -3.69 52.17
C ASN A 24 -74.23 -3.85 53.61
N ARG A 25 -73.20 -3.09 54.03
CA ARG A 25 -72.79 -3.04 55.45
C ARG A 25 -73.83 -2.38 56.35
N ASP A 26 -74.46 -1.30 55.89
CA ASP A 26 -75.46 -0.58 56.69
C ASP A 26 -76.75 -1.41 56.85
N LYS A 27 -77.18 -2.13 55.79
CA LYS A 27 -78.27 -3.12 55.89
C LYS A 27 -77.94 -4.28 56.84
N GLN A 28 -76.68 -4.73 56.89
CA GLN A 28 -76.24 -5.75 57.85
C GLN A 28 -76.14 -5.22 59.29
N ARG A 29 -75.93 -3.91 59.48
CA ARG A 29 -75.91 -3.27 60.81
C ARG A 29 -77.32 -2.99 61.34
N GLU A 30 -78.29 -2.64 60.50
CA GLU A 30 -79.69 -2.46 60.91
C GLU A 30 -80.39 -3.78 61.30
N GLN A 31 -79.94 -4.92 60.77
CA GLN A 31 -80.43 -6.25 61.20
C GLN A 31 -79.80 -6.76 62.50
N GLN A 32 -78.83 -6.04 63.09
CA GLN A 32 -78.21 -6.39 64.36
C GLN A 32 -78.51 -5.35 65.46
N VAL A 33 -79.80 -5.10 65.72
CA VAL A 33 -80.21 -4.50 67.00
C VAL A 33 -80.26 -5.62 68.04
N PRO A 34 -79.47 -5.58 69.13
CA PRO A 34 -79.51 -6.63 70.13
C PRO A 34 -80.87 -6.65 70.82
N ARG A 35 -81.68 -7.70 70.58
CA ARG A 35 -82.88 -7.97 71.37
C ARG A 35 -82.45 -8.13 72.84
N LYS A 36 -83.01 -7.32 73.75
CA LYS A 36 -82.82 -7.46 75.20
C LYS A 36 -83.18 -8.91 75.60
N LYS A 37 -82.17 -9.77 75.83
CA LYS A 37 -82.38 -11.16 76.29
C LYS A 37 -83.07 -11.12 77.67
N LYS A 38 -84.10 -11.95 77.88
CA LYS A 38 -84.77 -12.08 79.18
C LYS A 38 -83.75 -12.62 80.22
N LYS A 39 -83.82 -12.17 81.48
CA LYS A 39 -82.88 -12.52 82.57
C LYS A 39 -82.65 -14.04 82.76
N ALA A 40 -83.57 -14.89 82.31
CA ALA A 40 -83.46 -16.35 82.37
C ALA A 40 -82.42 -16.94 81.39
N ASP A 41 -82.22 -16.32 80.22
CA ASP A 41 -81.31 -16.83 79.18
C ASP A 41 -79.84 -16.54 79.53
N VAL A 42 -79.57 -15.38 80.14
CA VAL A 42 -78.25 -15.01 80.65
C VAL A 42 -77.80 -15.96 81.77
N LYS A 43 -78.73 -16.41 82.62
CA LYS A 43 -78.42 -17.33 83.74
C LYS A 43 -78.06 -18.75 83.28
N LYS A 44 -78.60 -19.20 82.14
CA LYS A 44 -78.22 -20.48 81.52
C LYS A 44 -76.85 -20.39 80.84
N GLU A 45 -76.55 -19.25 80.21
CA GLU A 45 -75.27 -18.99 79.51
C GLU A 45 -74.09 -18.80 80.50
N ILE A 46 -74.35 -18.22 81.67
CA ILE A 46 -73.36 -18.15 82.77
C ILE A 46 -73.09 -19.54 83.34
N ARG A 47 -74.13 -20.37 83.57
CA ARG A 47 -73.95 -21.75 84.06
C ARG A 47 -73.17 -22.66 83.10
N THR A 48 -73.32 -22.47 81.78
CA THR A 48 -72.52 -23.22 80.80
C THR A 48 -71.09 -22.70 80.69
N ARG A 49 -70.86 -21.38 80.86
CA ARG A 49 -69.50 -20.82 80.93
C ARG A 49 -68.75 -21.21 82.20
N ASP A 50 -69.42 -21.27 83.33
CA ASP A 50 -68.80 -21.67 84.60
C ASP A 50 -68.42 -23.15 84.59
N LYS A 51 -69.26 -24.02 83.99
CA LYS A 51 -68.90 -25.44 83.74
C LYS A 51 -67.73 -25.62 82.76
N GLN A 52 -67.56 -24.72 81.79
CA GLN A 52 -66.41 -24.74 80.88
C GLN A 52 -65.14 -24.17 81.52
N ARG A 53 -65.26 -23.25 82.50
CA ARG A 53 -64.13 -22.73 83.28
C ARG A 53 -63.62 -23.71 84.33
N GLU A 54 -64.48 -24.50 84.96
CA GLU A 54 -64.07 -25.55 85.91
C GLU A 54 -63.29 -26.69 85.24
N GLN A 55 -63.44 -26.90 83.92
CA GLN A 55 -62.65 -27.88 83.17
C GLN A 55 -61.28 -27.36 82.68
N GLN A 56 -60.91 -26.09 82.95
CA GLN A 56 -59.66 -25.47 82.49
C GLN A 56 -58.69 -25.08 83.63
N VAL A 57 -58.65 -25.82 84.74
CA VAL A 57 -57.58 -25.66 85.74
C VAL A 57 -56.30 -26.37 85.26
N PRO A 58 -55.14 -25.69 85.11
CA PRO A 58 -53.91 -26.34 84.66
C PRO A 58 -53.37 -27.27 85.75
N ARG A 59 -53.18 -28.56 85.42
CA ARG A 59 -52.54 -29.55 86.31
C ARG A 59 -51.05 -29.22 86.48
N LYS A 60 -50.53 -29.25 87.72
CA LYS A 60 -49.07 -29.20 88.00
C LYS A 60 -48.37 -30.39 87.33
N LYS A 61 -47.41 -30.14 86.43
CA LYS A 61 -46.65 -31.18 85.69
C LYS A 61 -45.66 -31.94 86.60
N LYS A 62 -45.38 -33.22 86.33
CA LYS A 62 -44.47 -34.07 87.14
C LYS A 62 -43.00 -33.74 86.80
N LYS A 63 -42.06 -33.92 87.76
CA LYS A 63 -40.60 -33.66 87.56
C LYS A 63 -39.98 -34.46 86.40
N ALA A 64 -40.51 -35.64 86.08
CA ALA A 64 -40.09 -36.46 84.94
C ALA A 64 -40.41 -35.80 83.59
N ASP A 65 -41.54 -35.10 83.49
CA ASP A 65 -41.97 -34.38 82.29
C ASP A 65 -41.02 -33.21 81.99
N VAL A 66 -40.47 -32.56 83.02
CA VAL A 66 -39.50 -31.46 82.90
C VAL A 66 -38.11 -31.97 82.46
N LYS A 67 -37.68 -33.15 82.94
CA LYS A 67 -36.38 -33.75 82.56
C LYS A 67 -36.37 -34.20 81.10
N GLU A 68 -37.48 -34.74 80.61
CA GLU A 68 -37.62 -35.10 79.20
C GLU A 68 -37.71 -33.84 78.30
N GLU A 69 -38.37 -32.76 78.75
CA GLU A 69 -38.35 -31.46 78.06
C GLU A 69 -36.94 -30.82 77.99
N ILE A 70 -36.07 -31.04 78.98
CA ILE A 70 -34.66 -30.58 78.94
C ILE A 70 -33.86 -31.43 77.94
N ARG A 71 -34.02 -32.76 77.98
CA ARG A 71 -33.37 -33.69 77.03
C ARG A 71 -33.77 -33.43 75.58
N ILE A 72 -35.04 -33.11 75.33
CA ILE A 72 -35.54 -32.72 74.00
C ILE A 72 -34.90 -31.39 73.57
N ARG A 73 -34.77 -30.42 74.47
CA ARG A 73 -34.08 -29.15 74.20
C ARG A 73 -32.60 -29.32 73.92
N ASP A 74 -31.90 -30.19 74.65
CA ASP A 74 -30.47 -30.45 74.42
C ASP A 74 -30.25 -31.21 73.10
N LYS A 75 -31.10 -32.19 72.76
CA LYS A 75 -31.13 -32.80 71.42
C LYS A 75 -31.42 -31.78 70.32
N GLN A 76 -32.33 -30.83 70.56
CA GLN A 76 -32.62 -29.75 69.61
C GLN A 76 -31.44 -28.78 69.47
N ARG A 77 -30.69 -28.50 70.55
CA ARG A 77 -29.44 -27.72 70.51
C ARG A 77 -28.36 -28.44 69.74
N GLU A 78 -28.14 -29.73 69.99
CA GLU A 78 -27.19 -30.55 69.22
C GLU A 78 -27.57 -30.59 67.73
N GLN A 79 -28.85 -30.74 67.41
CA GLN A 79 -29.33 -30.66 66.03
C GLN A 79 -29.11 -29.28 65.41
N GLN A 80 -29.21 -28.19 66.18
CA GLN A 80 -28.91 -26.83 65.70
C GLN A 80 -27.40 -26.64 65.48
N VAL A 81 -26.56 -27.12 66.38
CA VAL A 81 -25.10 -27.08 66.24
C VAL A 81 -24.66 -27.89 65.02
N ASN A 82 -25.19 -29.10 64.83
CA ASN A 82 -24.88 -29.92 63.64
C ASN A 82 -25.38 -29.28 62.35
N LYS A 83 -26.56 -28.64 62.36
CA LYS A 83 -27.02 -27.85 61.21
C LYS A 83 -26.06 -26.69 60.90
N MET A 84 -25.49 -26.07 61.93
CA MET A 84 -24.54 -24.98 61.76
C MET A 84 -23.17 -25.47 61.30
N ILE A 85 -22.69 -26.63 61.78
CA ILE A 85 -21.47 -27.28 61.29
C ILE A 85 -21.63 -27.65 59.81
N ASN A 86 -22.72 -28.32 59.44
CA ASN A 86 -22.98 -28.69 58.04
C ASN A 86 -23.12 -27.47 57.13
N PHE A 87 -23.64 -26.35 57.65
CA PHE A 87 -23.69 -25.09 56.91
C PHE A 87 -22.27 -24.56 56.64
N ILE A 88 -21.41 -24.55 57.66
CA ILE A 88 -20.01 -24.12 57.52
C ILE A 88 -19.25 -25.03 56.55
N GLU A 89 -19.42 -26.35 56.65
CA GLU A 89 -18.79 -27.30 55.73
C GLU A 89 -19.24 -27.06 54.28
N HIS A 90 -20.54 -26.85 54.05
CA HIS A 90 -21.06 -26.56 52.72
C HIS A 90 -20.57 -25.20 52.18
N GLU A 91 -20.46 -24.18 53.03
CA GLU A 91 -19.90 -22.89 52.66
C GLU A 91 -18.43 -22.99 52.26
N VAL A 92 -17.65 -23.80 52.98
CA VAL A 92 -16.25 -24.11 52.64
C VAL A 92 -16.17 -24.89 51.32
N GLU A 93 -17.00 -25.90 51.11
CA GLU A 93 -17.05 -26.65 49.85
C GLU A 93 -17.37 -25.75 48.65
N LEU A 94 -18.36 -24.86 48.79
CA LEU A 94 -18.68 -23.86 47.76
C LEU A 94 -17.51 -22.91 47.52
N SER A 95 -16.82 -22.48 48.58
CA SER A 95 -15.63 -21.64 48.44
C SER A 95 -14.50 -22.35 47.69
N ILE A 96 -14.27 -23.64 47.96
CA ILE A 96 -13.27 -24.45 47.24
C ILE A 96 -13.65 -24.56 45.76
N GLN A 97 -14.92 -24.89 45.47
CA GLN A 97 -15.42 -24.99 44.10
C GLN A 97 -15.26 -23.69 43.33
N ASN A 98 -15.61 -22.56 43.94
CA ASN A 98 -15.43 -21.24 43.32
C ASN A 98 -13.97 -20.96 43.00
N ILE A 99 -13.06 -21.21 43.96
CA ILE A 99 -11.62 -21.00 43.75
C ILE A 99 -11.10 -21.90 42.61
N GLU A 100 -11.56 -23.16 42.53
CA GLU A 100 -11.16 -24.05 41.44
C GLU A 100 -11.67 -23.59 40.07
N GLU A 101 -12.93 -23.15 39.98
CA GLU A 101 -13.50 -22.61 38.74
C GLU A 101 -12.79 -21.32 38.32
N ASP A 102 -12.53 -20.42 39.26
CA ASP A 102 -11.76 -19.19 39.04
C ASP A 102 -10.34 -19.53 38.56
N THR A 103 -9.66 -20.48 39.21
CA THR A 103 -8.30 -20.91 38.81
C THR A 103 -8.30 -21.54 37.41
N LYS A 104 -9.30 -22.35 37.08
CA LYS A 104 -9.45 -22.96 35.74
C LYS A 104 -9.68 -21.87 34.69
N THR A 105 -10.57 -20.93 34.95
CA THR A 105 -10.86 -19.83 34.01
C THR A 105 -9.64 -18.94 33.81
N GLU A 106 -8.93 -18.58 34.87
CA GLU A 106 -7.71 -17.77 34.80
C GLU A 106 -6.60 -18.49 34.02
N CYS A 107 -6.39 -19.78 34.28
CA CYS A 107 -5.43 -20.60 33.53
C CYS A 107 -5.75 -20.62 32.02
N HIS A 108 -7.03 -20.76 31.65
CA HIS A 108 -7.45 -20.69 30.26
C HIS A 108 -7.19 -19.31 29.62
N VAL A 109 -7.47 -18.23 30.35
CA VAL A 109 -7.21 -16.86 29.88
C VAL A 109 -5.71 -16.63 29.67
N LEU A 110 -4.86 -17.04 30.61
CA LEU A 110 -3.41 -16.89 30.53
C LEU A 110 -2.82 -17.70 29.37
N LYS A 111 -3.23 -18.97 29.21
CA LYS A 111 -2.85 -19.79 28.05
C LYS A 111 -3.28 -19.13 26.74
N GLY A 112 -4.50 -18.62 26.68
CA GLY A 112 -5.02 -17.90 25.52
C GLY A 112 -4.20 -16.64 25.20
N LYS A 113 -3.75 -15.90 26.21
CA LYS A 113 -2.90 -14.72 26.05
C LYS A 113 -1.53 -15.09 25.49
N GLN A 114 -0.84 -16.08 26.09
CA GLN A 114 0.46 -16.55 25.62
C GLN A 114 0.38 -17.09 24.19
N PHE A 115 -0.67 -17.85 23.85
CA PHE A 115 -0.87 -18.36 22.50
C PHE A 115 -1.09 -17.23 21.48
N LYS A 116 -1.92 -16.24 21.81
CA LYS A 116 -2.15 -15.07 20.94
C LYS A 116 -0.87 -14.28 20.70
N GLU A 117 -0.04 -14.10 21.74
CA GLU A 117 1.24 -13.41 21.64
C GLU A 117 2.24 -14.17 20.77
N ALA A 118 2.41 -15.48 21.00
CA ALA A 118 3.26 -16.33 20.18
C ALA A 118 2.78 -16.34 18.71
N LYS A 119 1.46 -16.46 18.47
CA LYS A 119 0.87 -16.40 17.14
C LYS A 119 1.15 -15.06 16.45
N LYS A 120 1.01 -13.94 17.17
CA LYS A 120 1.33 -12.61 16.64
C LYS A 120 2.80 -12.51 16.26
N ASN A 121 3.71 -12.98 17.11
CA ASN A 121 5.15 -12.95 16.84
C ASN A 121 5.49 -13.79 15.60
N ILE A 122 4.96 -15.02 15.51
CA ILE A 122 5.11 -15.88 14.34
C ILE A 122 4.59 -15.17 13.08
N GLN A 123 3.37 -14.63 13.13
CA GLN A 123 2.78 -13.93 11.99
C GLN A 123 3.65 -12.76 11.53
N THR A 124 4.18 -11.94 12.46
CA THR A 124 5.05 -10.81 12.09
C THR A 124 6.35 -11.27 11.42
N GLU A 125 6.97 -12.35 11.91
CA GLU A 125 8.20 -12.88 11.33
C GLU A 125 7.95 -13.49 9.93
N TYR A 126 6.85 -14.22 9.75
CA TYR A 126 6.46 -14.73 8.44
C TYR A 126 6.13 -13.61 7.45
N THR A 127 5.43 -12.55 7.87
CA THR A 127 5.15 -11.39 7.02
C THR A 127 6.44 -10.68 6.62
N LYS A 128 7.40 -10.48 7.55
CA LYS A 128 8.72 -9.91 7.22
C LYS A 128 9.46 -10.76 6.19
N LYS A 129 9.51 -12.09 6.38
CA LYS A 129 10.16 -13.02 5.44
C LYS A 129 9.50 -12.99 4.06
N TYR A 130 8.16 -13.01 4.02
CA TYR A 130 7.41 -12.92 2.77
C TYR A 130 7.70 -11.63 2.01
N ASN A 131 7.63 -10.48 2.70
CA ASN A 131 7.90 -9.18 2.09
C ASN A 131 9.34 -9.07 1.58
N ARG A 132 10.31 -9.62 2.31
CA ARG A 132 11.71 -9.69 1.87
C ARG A 132 11.86 -10.49 0.57
N LEU A 133 11.29 -11.70 0.51
CA LEU A 133 11.35 -12.55 -0.69
C LEU A 133 10.63 -11.92 -1.88
N ALA A 134 9.48 -11.28 -1.65
CA ALA A 134 8.76 -10.57 -2.70
C ALA A 134 9.59 -9.39 -3.25
N LYS A 135 10.26 -8.63 -2.38
CA LYS A 135 11.17 -7.55 -2.78
C LYS A 135 12.35 -8.08 -3.58
N GLU A 136 13.01 -9.14 -3.09
CA GLU A 136 14.15 -9.78 -3.77
C GLU A 136 13.75 -10.30 -5.16
N LYS A 137 12.58 -10.95 -5.28
CA LYS A 137 12.04 -11.38 -6.59
C LYS A 137 11.86 -10.21 -7.55
N ASN A 138 11.28 -9.10 -7.07
CA ASN A 138 11.09 -7.91 -7.89
C ASN A 138 12.42 -7.26 -8.30
N GLU A 139 13.41 -7.25 -7.41
CA GLU A 139 14.76 -6.77 -7.72
C GLU A 139 15.44 -7.63 -8.79
N THR A 140 15.37 -8.96 -8.67
CA THR A 140 15.92 -9.90 -9.66
C THR A 140 15.23 -9.71 -11.02
N LEU A 141 13.90 -9.69 -11.06
CA LEU A 141 13.15 -9.42 -12.29
C LEU A 141 13.51 -8.05 -12.90
N GLY A 142 13.75 -7.04 -12.05
CA GLY A 142 14.22 -5.73 -12.49
C GLY A 142 15.63 -5.77 -13.09
N LYS A 143 16.54 -6.56 -12.52
CA LYS A 143 17.89 -6.78 -13.06
C LYS A 143 17.84 -7.48 -14.41
N ASP A 144 17.06 -8.55 -14.54
CA ASP A 144 16.94 -9.32 -15.78
C ASP A 144 16.37 -8.47 -16.91
N LYS A 145 15.33 -7.65 -16.62
CA LYS A 145 14.79 -6.70 -17.59
C LYS A 145 15.82 -5.67 -18.02
N ARG A 146 16.57 -5.07 -17.09
CA ARG A 146 17.62 -4.10 -17.44
C ARG A 146 18.69 -4.75 -18.31
N ARG A 147 19.14 -5.95 -17.94
CA ARG A 147 20.12 -6.71 -18.73
C ARG A 147 19.63 -6.93 -20.16
N TYR A 148 18.38 -7.36 -20.33
CA TYR A 148 17.77 -7.50 -21.65
C TYR A 148 17.80 -6.20 -22.47
N TYR A 149 17.50 -5.04 -21.87
CA TYR A 149 17.55 -3.76 -22.58
C TYR A 149 18.98 -3.33 -22.92
N PHE A 150 19.95 -3.57 -22.04
CA PHE A 150 21.36 -3.32 -22.32
C PHE A 150 21.86 -4.21 -23.45
N ASP A 151 21.65 -5.52 -23.37
CA ASP A 151 22.05 -6.46 -24.43
C ASP A 151 21.42 -6.06 -25.78
N LYS A 152 20.14 -5.62 -25.78
CA LYS A 152 19.46 -5.11 -26.97
C LYS A 152 20.10 -3.83 -27.52
N GLN A 153 20.51 -2.91 -26.64
CA GLN A 153 21.18 -1.67 -27.02
C GLN A 153 22.60 -1.92 -27.54
N ASP A 154 23.34 -2.86 -26.93
CA ASP A 154 24.69 -3.23 -27.34
C ASP A 154 24.66 -3.83 -28.75
N VAL A 155 23.73 -4.76 -29.02
CA VAL A 155 23.53 -5.32 -30.35
C VAL A 155 23.19 -4.22 -31.37
N LEU A 156 22.35 -3.25 -31.00
CA LEU A 156 22.06 -2.10 -31.87
C LEU A 156 23.29 -1.25 -32.15
N SER A 157 24.10 -0.94 -31.13
CA SER A 157 25.32 -0.15 -31.29
C SER A 157 26.27 -0.86 -32.24
N SER A 158 26.49 -2.16 -32.05
CA SER A 158 27.35 -2.96 -32.93
C SER A 158 26.87 -2.95 -34.38
N HIS A 159 25.57 -3.10 -34.64
CA HIS A 159 25.05 -3.03 -36.01
C HIS A 159 25.20 -1.62 -36.62
N LEU A 160 25.04 -0.56 -35.83
CA LEU A 160 25.24 0.81 -36.31
C LEU A 160 26.71 1.09 -36.61
N GLU A 161 27.63 0.58 -35.79
CA GLU A 161 29.07 0.63 -36.03
C GLU A 161 29.45 -0.13 -37.31
N GLU A 162 28.92 -1.35 -37.51
CA GLU A 162 29.11 -2.12 -38.75
C GLU A 162 28.59 -1.37 -39.99
N ILE A 163 27.40 -0.77 -39.91
CA ILE A 163 26.83 0.02 -41.02
C ILE A 163 27.72 1.22 -41.30
N HIS A 164 28.20 1.92 -40.26
CA HIS A 164 29.09 3.06 -40.41
C HIS A 164 30.39 2.65 -41.12
N GLU A 165 31.00 1.54 -40.71
CA GLU A 165 32.21 1.01 -41.35
C GLU A 165 31.96 0.63 -42.82
N ILE A 166 30.84 -0.04 -43.12
CA ILE A 166 30.46 -0.40 -44.50
C ILE A 166 30.29 0.85 -45.38
N VAL A 167 29.62 1.88 -44.86
CA VAL A 167 29.40 3.14 -45.59
C VAL A 167 30.72 3.86 -45.83
N THR A 168 31.55 3.97 -44.79
CA THR A 168 32.90 4.57 -44.84
C THR A 168 33.75 3.89 -45.91
N ASN A 169 33.83 2.56 -45.87
CA ASN A 169 34.59 1.78 -46.85
C ASN A 169 34.02 1.90 -48.27
N ARG A 170 32.69 1.88 -48.42
CA ARG A 170 32.05 1.99 -49.75
C ARG A 170 32.25 3.35 -50.38
N VAL A 171 32.11 4.43 -49.60
CA VAL A 171 32.33 5.80 -50.07
C VAL A 171 33.80 6.02 -50.40
N GLY A 172 34.72 5.57 -49.54
CA GLY A 172 36.16 5.63 -49.81
C GLY A 172 36.55 4.91 -51.09
N ASN A 173 36.11 3.66 -51.25
CA ASN A 173 36.38 2.89 -52.46
C ASN A 173 35.78 3.52 -53.72
N HIS A 174 34.59 4.12 -53.64
CA HIS A 174 33.94 4.73 -54.78
C HIS A 174 34.61 6.05 -55.21
N LEU A 175 34.97 6.91 -54.25
CA LEU A 175 35.57 8.22 -54.52
C LEU A 175 37.01 8.12 -55.03
N TYR A 176 37.80 7.20 -54.50
CA TYR A 176 39.24 7.08 -54.80
C TYR A 176 39.58 6.01 -55.85
N GLN A 177 38.57 5.51 -56.58
CA GLN A 177 38.77 4.71 -57.77
C GLN A 177 39.40 5.56 -58.89
N LYS A 178 40.41 5.01 -59.58
CA LYS A 178 41.11 5.71 -60.68
C LYS A 178 40.18 6.15 -61.81
N GLU A 179 39.13 5.40 -62.06
CA GLU A 179 38.11 5.68 -63.06
C GLU A 179 37.25 6.91 -62.71
N ASN A 180 37.20 7.29 -61.43
CA ASN A 180 36.31 8.32 -60.88
C ASN A 180 37.05 9.63 -60.54
N GLU A 181 38.25 9.86 -61.07
CA GLU A 181 39.03 11.07 -60.76
C GLU A 181 38.27 12.37 -61.08
N GLU A 182 37.46 12.39 -62.16
CA GLU A 182 36.60 13.53 -62.47
C GLU A 182 35.48 13.76 -61.44
N LEU A 183 34.93 12.67 -60.89
CA LEU A 183 33.92 12.76 -59.82
C LEU A 183 34.56 13.29 -58.55
N LEU A 184 35.77 12.83 -58.20
CA LEU A 184 36.53 13.35 -57.06
C LEU A 184 36.84 14.85 -57.22
N LYS A 185 37.27 15.30 -58.40
CA LYS A 185 37.48 16.73 -58.70
C LYS A 185 36.22 17.54 -58.50
N LYS A 186 35.08 17.10 -59.06
CA LYS A 186 33.78 17.78 -58.88
C LYS A 186 33.35 17.82 -57.41
N TYR A 187 33.54 16.72 -56.70
CA TYR A 187 33.19 16.61 -55.29
C TYR A 187 34.05 17.52 -54.40
N LEU A 188 35.38 17.50 -54.55
CA LEU A 188 36.28 18.40 -53.83
C LEU A 188 36.01 19.88 -54.16
N THR A 189 35.71 20.20 -55.43
CA THR A 189 35.30 21.57 -55.83
C THR A 189 34.07 22.02 -55.04
N ALA A 190 33.05 21.16 -54.91
CA ALA A 190 31.85 21.45 -54.16
C ALA A 190 32.12 21.61 -52.65
N LEU A 191 32.99 20.77 -52.06
CA LEU A 191 33.33 20.85 -50.63
C LEU A 191 34.06 22.14 -50.27
N VAL A 192 35.03 22.56 -51.09
CA VAL A 192 35.75 23.82 -50.87
C VAL A 192 34.80 25.00 -51.03
N LEU A 193 33.95 24.97 -52.05
CA LEU A 193 32.99 26.05 -52.32
C LEU A 193 31.94 26.19 -51.20
N GLU A 194 31.36 25.07 -50.73
CA GLU A 194 30.42 25.04 -49.61
C GLU A 194 31.05 25.63 -48.34
N GLY A 195 32.26 25.20 -47.98
CA GLY A 195 32.94 25.74 -46.82
C GLY A 195 33.34 27.20 -46.98
N ALA A 196 33.70 27.66 -48.19
CA ALA A 196 33.95 29.06 -48.48
C ALA A 196 32.68 29.92 -48.31
N TYR A 197 31.51 29.44 -48.75
CA TYR A 197 30.23 30.10 -48.52
C TYR A 197 29.84 30.15 -47.05
N MET A 198 30.05 29.06 -46.31
CA MET A 198 29.77 29.02 -44.87
C MET A 198 30.68 29.98 -44.08
N LEU A 199 31.94 30.15 -44.50
CA LEU A 199 32.89 31.03 -43.81
C LEU A 199 32.68 32.51 -44.16
N GLY A 200 32.40 32.83 -45.43
CA GLY A 200 32.12 34.19 -45.89
C GLY A 200 33.28 35.18 -45.71
N LYS A 201 34.53 34.69 -45.80
CA LYS A 201 35.76 35.49 -45.62
C LYS A 201 36.54 35.57 -46.93
N PRO A 202 37.26 36.69 -47.19
CA PRO A 202 38.02 36.86 -48.43
C PRO A 202 39.29 36.02 -48.49
N ILE A 203 39.85 35.61 -47.35
CA ILE A 203 41.06 34.78 -47.26
C ILE A 203 40.73 33.53 -46.47
N ILE A 204 41.00 32.36 -47.07
CA ILE A 204 40.75 31.05 -46.48
C ILE A 204 41.99 30.18 -46.55
N PHE A 205 42.20 29.38 -45.51
CA PHE A 205 43.29 28.43 -45.41
C PHE A 205 42.74 27.01 -45.50
N LEU A 206 43.27 26.20 -46.42
CA LEU A 206 42.85 24.81 -46.62
C LEU A 206 43.84 23.85 -45.98
N LYS A 207 43.32 22.95 -45.16
CA LYS A 207 44.02 21.77 -44.68
C LYS A 207 43.50 20.58 -45.48
N ILE A 208 44.41 19.85 -46.12
CA ILE A 208 44.08 18.73 -47.01
C ILE A 208 44.98 17.52 -46.73
N ARG A 209 44.64 16.36 -47.28
CA ARG A 209 45.50 15.18 -47.26
C ARG A 209 46.66 15.38 -48.26
N PRO A 210 47.90 14.92 -47.97
CA PRO A 210 49.05 15.12 -48.85
C PRO A 210 48.85 14.58 -50.28
N GLN A 211 48.10 13.47 -50.39
CA GLN A 211 47.81 12.78 -51.65
C GLN A 211 46.86 13.58 -52.57
N ASP A 212 45.98 14.39 -51.99
CA ASP A 212 44.96 15.15 -52.72
C ASP A 212 45.48 16.52 -53.19
N LYS A 213 46.71 16.89 -52.81
CA LYS A 213 47.29 18.22 -53.07
C LYS A 213 47.26 18.61 -54.54
N THR A 214 47.75 17.74 -55.43
CA THR A 214 47.80 18.00 -56.88
C THR A 214 46.41 18.21 -57.47
N ILE A 215 45.42 17.47 -56.97
CA ILE A 215 44.03 17.57 -57.43
C ILE A 215 43.41 18.87 -56.92
N VAL A 216 43.62 19.20 -55.65
CA VAL A 216 43.11 20.43 -55.03
C VAL A 216 43.69 21.66 -55.71
N GLU A 217 44.99 21.70 -55.98
CA GLU A 217 45.64 22.81 -56.72
C GLU A 217 45.02 23.02 -58.11
N SER A 218 44.63 21.94 -58.80
CA SER A 218 44.00 22.02 -60.12
C SER A 218 42.57 22.60 -60.10
N ILE A 219 41.86 22.52 -58.96
CA ILE A 219 40.47 22.99 -58.84
C ILE A 219 40.36 24.40 -58.24
N LEU A 220 41.41 24.94 -57.59
CA LEU A 220 41.37 26.25 -56.95
C LEU A 220 40.88 27.38 -57.88
N PRO A 221 41.37 27.52 -59.13
CA PRO A 221 40.94 28.61 -60.02
C PRO A 221 39.43 28.58 -60.28
N ARG A 222 38.88 27.37 -60.45
CA ARG A 222 37.46 27.16 -60.69
C ARG A 222 36.60 27.49 -59.46
N VAL A 223 37.09 27.20 -58.26
CA VAL A 223 36.40 27.57 -57.02
C VAL A 223 36.38 29.08 -56.83
N GLN A 224 37.49 29.76 -57.12
CA GLN A 224 37.60 31.22 -57.01
C GLN A 224 36.64 31.93 -57.97
N GLU A 225 36.60 31.49 -59.24
CA GLU A 225 35.66 32.02 -60.24
C GLU A 225 34.19 31.82 -59.81
N ALA A 226 33.83 30.61 -59.39
CA ALA A 226 32.47 30.30 -58.95
C ALA A 226 32.04 31.09 -57.69
N TYR A 227 32.97 31.34 -56.77
CA TYR A 227 32.70 32.13 -55.57
C TYR A 227 32.55 33.61 -55.89
N GLU A 228 33.41 34.15 -56.75
CA GLU A 228 33.37 35.55 -57.18
C GLU A 228 32.09 35.85 -57.97
N GLU A 229 31.64 34.92 -58.83
CA GLU A 229 30.36 35.04 -59.56
C GLU A 229 29.15 35.10 -58.60
N ALA A 230 29.17 34.34 -57.51
CA ALA A 230 28.06 34.27 -56.57
C ALA A 230 28.05 35.40 -55.52
N THR A 231 29.22 35.86 -55.08
CA THR A 231 29.36 36.79 -53.93
C THR A 231 29.93 38.15 -54.29
N PHE A 232 30.39 38.35 -55.53
CA PHE A 232 31.08 39.55 -56.00
C PHE A 232 32.31 39.93 -55.17
N THR A 233 32.91 38.96 -54.46
CA THR A 233 34.07 39.16 -53.59
C THR A 233 35.20 38.27 -54.04
N THR A 234 36.41 38.81 -54.11
CA THR A 234 37.61 38.06 -54.47
C THR A 234 38.01 37.11 -53.33
N LEU A 235 38.15 35.82 -53.64
CA LEU A 235 38.56 34.78 -52.69
C LEU A 235 40.02 34.38 -52.89
N THR A 236 40.86 34.56 -51.87
CA THR A 236 42.23 34.05 -51.82
C THR A 236 42.26 32.74 -51.05
N ILE A 237 42.73 31.67 -51.70
CA ILE A 237 42.80 30.33 -51.13
C ILE A 237 44.27 29.94 -50.95
N GLU A 238 44.68 29.63 -49.74
CA GLU A 238 46.05 29.17 -49.43
C GLU A 238 46.02 27.76 -48.83
N ILE A 239 46.87 26.86 -49.31
CA ILE A 239 47.01 25.50 -48.76
C ILE A 239 48.02 25.53 -47.61
N MET A 240 47.61 25.08 -46.42
CA MET A 240 48.50 24.98 -45.26
C MET A 240 49.53 23.87 -45.47
N THR A 241 50.78 24.24 -45.72
CA THR A 241 51.88 23.28 -45.93
C THR A 241 52.51 22.77 -44.64
N GLU A 242 52.25 23.42 -43.51
CA GLU A 242 52.79 23.05 -42.18
C GLU A 242 51.90 22.04 -41.44
N SER A 243 50.63 21.89 -41.85
CA SER A 243 49.67 21.01 -41.18
C SER A 243 48.82 20.30 -42.22
N TYR A 244 49.02 19.00 -42.40
CA TYR A 244 48.21 18.16 -43.29
C TYR A 244 47.18 17.35 -42.49
N LEU A 245 46.15 16.86 -43.18
CA LEU A 245 45.27 15.82 -42.63
C LEU A 245 46.01 14.49 -42.52
N ASP A 246 45.51 13.60 -41.65
CA ASP A 246 46.05 12.26 -41.48
C ASP A 246 46.02 11.51 -42.82
N GLU A 247 47.11 10.80 -43.12
CA GLU A 247 47.25 10.03 -44.34
C GLU A 247 46.36 8.81 -44.36
N LYS A 248 45.82 8.37 -43.21
CA LYS A 248 44.92 7.20 -43.14
C LYS A 248 43.46 7.55 -43.36
N GLY A 249 43.09 8.82 -43.25
CA GLY A 249 41.70 9.25 -43.39
C GLY A 249 41.19 9.14 -44.83
N LEU A 250 39.87 9.13 -44.97
CA LEU A 250 39.17 9.17 -46.26
C LEU A 250 39.42 10.48 -47.03
N GLY A 251 40.01 11.51 -46.42
CA GLY A 251 40.31 12.78 -47.06
C GLY A 251 39.17 13.80 -47.00
N GLY A 252 39.16 14.73 -47.95
CA GLY A 252 38.34 15.94 -47.92
C GLY A 252 39.14 17.16 -47.47
N VAL A 253 38.43 18.18 -46.99
CA VAL A 253 39.03 19.50 -46.74
C VAL A 253 38.56 20.08 -45.41
N ILE A 254 39.48 20.60 -44.61
CA ILE A 254 39.17 21.44 -43.46
C ILE A 254 39.55 22.88 -43.81
N ILE A 255 38.62 23.80 -43.60
CA ILE A 255 38.80 25.21 -43.93
C ILE A 255 38.99 26.02 -42.67
N TYR A 256 40.01 26.87 -42.65
CA TYR A 256 40.30 27.80 -41.58
C TYR A 256 40.12 29.24 -42.06
N SER A 257 39.65 30.09 -41.14
CA SER A 257 39.71 31.54 -41.29
C SER A 257 41.16 32.02 -41.22
N ALA A 258 41.44 33.23 -41.73
CA ALA A 258 42.77 33.84 -41.65
C ALA A 258 43.34 33.93 -40.22
N ASP A 259 42.48 34.24 -39.24
CA ASP A 259 42.85 34.28 -37.83
C ASP A 259 42.95 32.87 -37.17
N GLN A 260 42.72 31.79 -37.93
CA GLN A 260 42.63 30.39 -37.49
C GLN A 260 41.61 30.11 -36.36
N ARG A 261 40.75 31.08 -36.02
CA ARG A 261 39.74 30.95 -34.95
C ARG A 261 38.53 30.12 -35.33
N ILE A 262 38.12 30.19 -36.60
CA ILE A 262 36.96 29.48 -37.13
C ILE A 262 37.49 28.34 -38.00
N GLN A 263 37.08 27.13 -37.68
CA GLN A 263 37.38 25.91 -38.42
C GLN A 263 36.06 25.30 -38.91
N ILE A 264 36.01 24.96 -40.19
CA ILE A 264 34.93 24.21 -40.81
C ILE A 264 35.50 22.88 -41.25
N ASP A 265 35.08 21.80 -40.59
CA ASP A 265 35.46 20.45 -40.98
C ASP A 265 34.49 19.96 -42.06
N ASN A 266 34.97 19.89 -43.30
CA ASN A 266 34.23 19.35 -44.43
C ASN A 266 34.92 18.08 -44.98
N THR A 267 35.51 17.29 -44.08
CA THR A 267 36.06 15.98 -44.41
C THR A 267 34.97 14.99 -44.81
N VAL A 268 35.35 13.98 -45.59
CA VAL A 268 34.40 12.94 -46.01
C VAL A 268 33.87 12.15 -44.81
N GLU A 269 34.73 11.89 -43.83
CA GLU A 269 34.37 11.23 -42.57
C GLU A 269 33.31 12.01 -41.80
N GLU A 270 33.50 13.31 -41.59
CA GLU A 270 32.55 14.11 -40.82
C GLU A 270 31.20 14.26 -41.52
N ARG A 271 31.20 14.32 -42.86
CA ARG A 271 29.95 14.28 -43.64
C ARG A 271 29.24 12.94 -43.53
N ILE A 272 29.97 11.83 -43.52
CA ILE A 272 29.39 10.49 -43.29
C ILE A 272 28.81 10.41 -41.88
N ASN A 273 29.56 10.86 -40.86
CA ASN A 273 29.10 10.92 -39.47
C ASN A 273 27.78 11.71 -39.37
N SER A 274 27.74 12.90 -39.96
CA SER A 274 26.57 13.76 -39.98
C SER A 274 25.37 13.08 -40.68
N CYS A 275 25.59 12.45 -41.84
CA CYS A 275 24.54 11.70 -42.54
C CYS A 275 24.03 10.50 -41.72
N VAL A 276 24.93 9.75 -41.09
CA VAL A 276 24.60 8.58 -40.25
C VAL A 276 23.78 9.01 -39.06
N GLN A 277 24.14 10.09 -38.36
CA GLN A 277 23.38 10.63 -37.24
C GLN A 277 21.97 11.07 -37.65
N LEU A 278 21.83 11.76 -38.79
CA LEU A 278 20.52 12.16 -39.33
C LEU A 278 19.64 10.96 -39.71
N MET A 279 20.25 9.90 -40.25
CA MET A 279 19.56 8.68 -40.68
C MET A 279 19.36 7.66 -39.55
N GLU A 280 20.02 7.84 -38.42
CA GLU A 280 19.99 6.91 -37.29
C GLU A 280 18.58 6.55 -36.81
N PRO A 281 17.63 7.50 -36.68
CA PRO A 281 16.25 7.18 -36.31
C PRO A 281 15.58 6.21 -37.30
N TRP A 282 15.82 6.42 -38.60
CA TRP A 282 15.28 5.58 -39.67
C TRP A 282 15.93 4.19 -39.67
N MET A 283 17.26 4.13 -39.47
CA MET A 283 17.99 2.86 -39.34
C MET A 283 17.50 2.06 -38.13
N ARG A 284 17.35 2.70 -36.97
CA ARG A 284 16.80 2.06 -35.76
C ARG A 284 15.40 1.52 -35.99
N GLN A 285 14.53 2.27 -36.70
CA GLN A 285 13.18 1.79 -37.03
C GLN A 285 13.20 0.56 -37.95
N LYS A 286 14.10 0.52 -38.94
CA LYS A 286 14.22 -0.60 -39.88
C LYS A 286 14.85 -1.84 -39.25
N LEU A 287 15.90 -1.66 -38.45
CA LEU A 287 16.58 -2.75 -37.73
C LEU A 287 15.71 -3.29 -36.60
N MET A 288 14.89 -2.44 -35.97
CA MET A 288 13.99 -2.81 -34.88
C MET A 288 12.57 -2.29 -35.11
N PRO A 289 11.74 -3.03 -35.87
CA PRO A 289 10.37 -2.63 -36.17
C PRO A 289 9.42 -2.60 -34.96
N SER A 290 9.87 -2.92 -33.74
CA SER A 290 9.01 -3.15 -32.56
C SER A 290 8.73 -1.92 -31.69
N GLN A 291 9.07 -0.70 -32.10
CA GLN A 291 8.74 0.52 -31.36
C GLN A 291 7.75 1.42 -32.10
N THR A 292 6.60 0.86 -32.48
CA THR A 292 5.39 1.66 -32.75
C THR A 292 4.77 2.12 -31.44
N VAL A 293 5.44 3.06 -30.75
CA VAL A 293 4.80 3.92 -29.74
C VAL A 293 4.72 5.38 -30.18
N HIS A 294 5.24 5.71 -31.36
CA HIS A 294 4.86 6.93 -32.08
C HIS A 294 3.52 6.75 -32.81
N SER A 295 2.51 6.18 -32.15
CA SER A 295 1.16 6.70 -32.40
C SER A 295 1.18 8.09 -31.80
N ALA A 296 1.44 9.06 -32.67
CA ALA A 296 1.39 10.48 -32.37
C ALA A 296 0.18 10.75 -31.49
N PHE A 297 0.39 11.62 -30.48
CA PHE A 297 -0.64 12.33 -29.75
C PHE A 297 -1.95 12.36 -30.54
N GLY A 298 -2.97 11.69 -30.00
CA GLY A 298 -4.34 11.92 -30.41
C GLY A 298 -4.63 13.42 -30.30
N ILE A 299 -4.70 14.06 -31.46
CA ILE A 299 -5.59 15.18 -31.69
C ILE A 299 -6.98 14.57 -31.86
#